data_AF-A0A7H8JTX5-F1
#
_entry.id   AF-A0A7H8JTX5-F1
#
_cell.length_a   1.000
_cell.length_b   1.000
_cell.length_c   1.000
_cell.angle_alpha   90.00
_cell.angle_beta   90.00
_cell.angle_gamma   90.00
#
_symmetry.space_group_name_H-M   'P 1'
#
loop_
_entity.id
_entity.type
_entity.pdbx_description
1 polymer ?
#
loop_
_entity_poly.entity_id
_entity_poly.type
_entity_poly.pdbx_seq_one_letter_code
_entity_poly.pdbx_strand_id
1 'polypeptide(L)'
;MTTAESARRDGAAALRTIRDRWGELLLAIETAPAEVWPPRQLAHTLRPVDDEPLVERAPLVLREHPAPLNLSALDTGLVIERAVFDLADTLAAVVQRASLDDPRRWTFRSPTSPGSRAHGLPWAVVWVEGRLLDEDTTPEQGRDGTLFAAPFGELPEHLLHEAHQAARRCEARLLRELGLDDRATVVPDRVCPWCAGELTLHTGPGEPPRVTCSTGAGCTAPVDRDELGRRVWLWRNVPALVAALGSGGPGSVRAA
;
A
#
# COMPACT_ATOMS: atom_id res chain seq x y z
N MET A 1 19.95 8.79 14.23
CA MET A 1 18.78 9.54 14.77
C MET A 1 18.08 10.18 13.60
N THR A 2 16.81 9.88 13.38
CA THR A 2 15.98 10.52 12.35
C THR A 2 15.86 12.01 12.71
N THR A 3 16.23 12.92 11.81
CA THR A 3 16.01 14.36 12.00
C THR A 3 14.53 14.67 11.84
N ALA A 4 14.05 15.77 12.43
CA ALA A 4 12.66 16.22 12.25
C ALA A 4 12.29 16.34 10.76
N GLU A 5 13.19 16.85 9.92
CA GLU A 5 12.98 16.96 8.48
C GLU A 5 12.82 15.58 7.79
N SER A 6 13.68 14.61 8.12
CA SER A 6 13.53 13.25 7.59
C SER A 6 12.23 12.59 8.07
N ALA A 7 11.84 12.78 9.33
CA ALA A 7 10.59 12.25 9.86
C ALA A 7 9.36 12.83 9.15
N ARG A 8 9.36 14.13 8.82
CA ARG A 8 8.31 14.76 7.99
C ARG A 8 8.23 14.13 6.61
N ARG A 9 9.35 14.09 5.89
CA ARG A 9 9.41 13.57 4.52
C ARG A 9 8.98 12.12 4.45
N ASP A 10 9.48 11.29 5.36
CA ASP A 10 9.19 9.85 5.39
C ASP A 10 7.75 9.58 5.84
N GLY A 11 7.24 10.35 6.81
CA GLY A 11 5.84 10.27 7.24
C GLY A 11 4.86 10.67 6.13
N ALA A 12 5.15 11.77 5.42
CA ALA A 12 4.36 12.20 4.27
C ALA A 12 4.45 11.19 3.11
N ALA A 13 5.62 10.61 2.84
CA ALA A 13 5.76 9.53 1.85
C ALA A 13 4.90 8.31 2.20
N ALA A 14 4.92 7.88 3.46
CA ALA A 14 4.10 6.75 3.94
C ALA A 14 2.59 7.02 3.79
N LEU A 15 2.14 8.24 4.11
CA LEU A 15 0.76 8.67 3.90
C LEU A 15 0.37 8.64 2.42
N ARG A 16 1.23 9.13 1.51
CA ARG A 16 0.98 9.02 0.07
C ARG A 16 0.87 7.57 -0.39
N THR A 17 1.75 6.68 0.06
CA THR A 17 1.64 5.24 -0.23
C THR A 17 0.31 4.66 0.26
N ILE A 18 -0.16 5.04 1.45
CA ILE A 18 -1.47 4.62 1.96
C ILE A 18 -2.59 5.08 1.02
N ARG A 19 -2.60 6.36 0.62
CA ARG A 19 -3.61 6.92 -0.29
C ARG A 19 -3.59 6.22 -1.64
N ASP A 20 -2.41 6.05 -2.24
CA ASP A 20 -2.25 5.52 -3.59
C ASP A 20 -2.61 4.03 -3.67
N ARG A 21 -2.36 3.26 -2.61
CA ARG A 21 -2.67 1.82 -2.54
C ARG A 21 -4.02 1.50 -1.89
N TRP A 22 -4.77 2.49 -1.43
CA TRP A 22 -6.05 2.27 -0.76
C TRP A 22 -7.05 1.53 -1.67
N GLY A 23 -7.12 1.89 -2.95
CA GLY A 23 -7.99 1.21 -3.92
C GLY A 23 -7.67 -0.28 -4.08
N GLU A 24 -6.38 -0.65 -4.05
CA GLU A 24 -5.97 -2.05 -4.11
C GLU A 24 -6.39 -2.84 -2.87
N LEU A 25 -6.36 -2.22 -1.69
CA LEU A 25 -6.87 -2.86 -0.47
C LEU A 25 -8.38 -3.06 -0.54
N LEU A 26 -9.14 -2.07 -1.04
CA LEU A 26 -10.59 -2.20 -1.21
C LEU A 26 -10.94 -3.34 -2.18
N LEU A 27 -10.20 -3.48 -3.28
CA LEU A 27 -10.34 -4.63 -4.18
C LEU A 27 -9.96 -5.96 -3.51
N ALA A 28 -8.96 -5.93 -2.62
CA ALA A 28 -8.53 -7.11 -1.91
C ALA A 28 -9.58 -7.66 -0.93
N ILE A 29 -10.46 -6.82 -0.38
CA ILE A 29 -11.61 -7.20 0.47
C ILE A 29 -12.62 -8.05 -0.30
N GLU A 30 -12.89 -7.68 -1.55
CA GLU A 30 -13.87 -8.32 -2.43
C GLU A 30 -13.31 -9.55 -3.16
N THR A 31 -12.07 -9.95 -2.87
CA THR A 31 -11.40 -11.05 -3.57
C THR A 31 -10.96 -12.10 -2.56
N ALA A 32 -11.30 -13.38 -2.77
CA ALA A 32 -10.85 -14.49 -1.93
C ALA A 32 -9.32 -14.60 -1.91
N PRO A 33 -8.65 -14.78 -0.74
CA PRO A 33 -7.20 -14.90 -0.63
C PRO A 33 -6.67 -15.95 -1.63
N ALA A 34 -5.64 -15.60 -2.40
CA ALA A 34 -5.02 -16.56 -3.31
C ALA A 34 -4.09 -17.47 -2.51
N GLU A 35 -4.50 -18.71 -2.25
CA GLU A 35 -3.66 -19.73 -1.60
C GLU A 35 -2.50 -20.21 -2.49
N VAL A 36 -2.55 -19.97 -3.81
CA VAL A 36 -1.62 -20.58 -4.76
C VAL A 36 -0.89 -19.52 -5.59
N TRP A 37 0.40 -19.79 -5.79
CA TRP A 37 1.29 -19.08 -6.70
C TRP A 37 0.71 -18.94 -8.12
N PRO A 38 0.84 -17.77 -8.77
CA PRO A 38 1.62 -16.61 -8.36
C PRO A 38 0.84 -15.63 -7.46
N PRO A 39 1.51 -14.92 -6.52
CA PRO A 39 0.87 -13.91 -5.69
C PRO A 39 0.19 -12.83 -6.55
N ARG A 40 -0.89 -12.23 -6.03
CA ARG A 40 -1.78 -11.29 -6.75
C ARG A 40 -1.09 -10.18 -7.53
N GLN A 41 0.11 -9.80 -7.09
CA GLN A 41 0.97 -8.80 -7.72
C GLN A 41 1.44 -9.19 -9.13
N LEU A 42 1.49 -10.48 -9.41
CA LEU A 42 1.83 -11.03 -10.71
C LEU A 42 0.57 -11.39 -11.51
N ALA A 43 -0.57 -11.58 -10.85
CA ALA A 43 -1.81 -12.01 -11.51
C ALA A 43 -2.37 -10.97 -12.49
N HIS A 44 -2.30 -9.68 -12.14
CA HIS A 44 -2.76 -8.60 -13.01
C HIS A 44 -1.84 -8.35 -14.23
N THR A 45 -0.57 -8.73 -14.13
CA THR A 45 0.40 -8.64 -15.23
C THR A 45 0.53 -9.91 -16.07
N LEU A 46 -0.03 -11.02 -15.61
CA LEU A 46 -0.05 -12.31 -16.30
C LEU A 46 -1.42 -12.63 -16.93
N ARG A 47 -2.44 -11.80 -16.72
CA ARG A 47 -3.71 -11.89 -17.46
C ARG A 47 -3.50 -11.34 -18.89
N PRO A 48 -3.92 -12.07 -19.94
CA PRO A 48 -4.14 -11.43 -21.24
C PRO A 48 -5.18 -10.33 -21.05
N VAL A 49 -4.90 -9.16 -21.63
CA VAL A 49 -5.79 -8.00 -21.64
C VAL A 49 -6.98 -8.35 -22.52
N ASP A 50 -8.05 -8.87 -21.90
CA ASP A 50 -9.38 -8.85 -22.51
C ASP A 50 -10.42 -8.41 -21.48
N ASP A 51 -11.26 -7.51 -21.99
CA ASP A 51 -12.46 -6.86 -21.49
C ASP A 51 -12.33 -5.74 -20.43
N GLU A 52 -12.58 -4.52 -20.94
CA GLU A 52 -12.93 -3.32 -20.18
C GLU A 52 -14.25 -3.52 -19.42
N PRO A 53 -14.35 -3.20 -18.11
CA PRO A 53 -15.64 -3.11 -17.46
C PRO A 53 -16.32 -1.77 -17.80
N LEU A 54 -17.41 -1.87 -18.56
CA LEU A 54 -18.34 -0.77 -18.81
C LEU A 54 -18.98 -0.34 -17.47
N VAL A 55 -18.64 0.85 -16.98
CA VAL A 55 -19.24 1.40 -15.75
C VAL A 55 -20.59 2.02 -16.08
N GLU A 56 -21.64 1.20 -16.07
CA GLU A 56 -23.03 1.68 -16.04
C GLU A 56 -23.42 2.08 -14.61
N ARG A 57 -23.83 3.34 -14.45
CA ARG A 57 -24.38 3.87 -13.19
C ARG A 57 -25.78 3.27 -12.96
N ALA A 58 -25.82 2.14 -12.26
CA ALA A 58 -27.07 1.51 -11.81
C ALA A 58 -27.74 2.30 -10.66
N PRO A 59 -29.09 2.32 -10.59
CA PRO A 59 -29.85 3.06 -9.59
C PRO A 59 -29.64 2.53 -8.16
N LEU A 60 -29.86 3.40 -7.17
CA LEU A 60 -29.68 3.14 -5.74
C LEU A 60 -30.71 2.14 -5.21
N VAL A 61 -30.47 0.85 -5.44
CA VAL A 61 -31.11 -0.25 -4.71
C VAL A 61 -30.26 -0.51 -3.46
N LEU A 62 -30.90 -0.81 -2.33
CA LEU A 62 -30.22 -1.34 -1.15
C LEU A 62 -29.51 -2.64 -1.59
N ARG A 63 -28.23 -2.55 -1.95
CA ARG A 63 -27.46 -3.72 -2.36
C ARG A 63 -27.20 -4.52 -1.10
N GLU A 64 -27.69 -5.75 -1.09
CA GLU A 64 -27.07 -6.80 -0.29
C GLU A 64 -25.61 -6.84 -0.74
N HIS A 65 -24.74 -6.21 0.04
CA HIS A 65 -23.31 -6.30 -0.20
C HIS A 65 -22.93 -7.75 0.11
N PRO A 66 -22.35 -8.48 -0.87
CA PRO A 66 -21.87 -9.83 -0.61
C PRO A 66 -20.92 -9.78 0.59
N ALA A 67 -20.94 -10.83 1.41
CA ALA A 67 -20.03 -10.91 2.55
C ALA A 67 -18.58 -10.76 2.06
N PRO A 68 -17.74 -10.00 2.77
CA PRO A 68 -16.35 -9.77 2.39
C PRO A 68 -15.64 -11.12 2.21
N LEU A 69 -14.99 -11.31 1.06
CA LEU A 69 -14.30 -12.56 0.73
C LEU A 69 -12.92 -12.65 1.40
N ASN A 70 -12.38 -11.52 1.85
CA ASN A 70 -11.13 -11.45 2.59
C ASN A 70 -11.28 -10.61 3.87
N LEU A 71 -11.46 -11.30 5.00
CA LEU A 71 -11.59 -10.67 6.31
C LEU A 71 -10.31 -10.00 6.80
N SER A 72 -9.12 -10.51 6.45
CA SER A 72 -7.86 -9.86 6.88
C SER A 72 -7.66 -8.50 6.21
N ALA A 73 -8.02 -8.40 4.92
CA ALA A 73 -7.97 -7.13 4.20
C ALA A 73 -8.96 -6.12 4.79
N LEU A 74 -10.16 -6.56 5.16
CA LEU A 74 -11.15 -5.71 5.82
C LEU A 74 -10.66 -5.21 7.18
N ASP A 75 -10.17 -6.12 8.02
CA ASP A 75 -9.62 -5.78 9.33
C ASP A 75 -8.44 -4.81 9.22
N THR A 76 -7.54 -5.04 8.26
CA THR A 76 -6.43 -4.13 7.96
C THR A 76 -6.95 -2.74 7.56
N GLY A 77 -7.97 -2.68 6.69
CA GLY A 77 -8.61 -1.44 6.29
C GLY A 77 -9.19 -0.67 7.48
N LEU A 78 -9.98 -1.33 8.33
CA LEU A 78 -10.60 -0.72 9.52
C LEU A 78 -9.56 -0.22 10.53
N VAL A 79 -8.47 -0.97 10.72
CA VAL A 79 -7.39 -0.56 11.62
C VAL A 79 -6.67 0.69 11.10
N ILE A 80 -6.35 0.73 9.81
CA ILE A 80 -5.68 1.89 9.18
C ILE A 80 -6.61 3.10 9.24
N GLU A 81 -7.89 2.93 8.88
CA GLU A 81 -8.86 4.01 8.87
C GLU A 81 -9.00 4.64 10.25
N ARG A 82 -9.20 3.81 11.28
CA ARG A 82 -9.28 4.27 12.66
C ARG A 82 -8.02 5.01 13.08
N ALA A 83 -6.84 4.44 12.81
CA ALA A 83 -5.58 5.05 13.21
C ALA A 83 -5.34 6.42 12.56
N VAL A 84 -5.65 6.57 11.27
CA VAL A 84 -5.47 7.85 10.56
C VAL A 84 -6.50 8.88 11.02
N PHE A 85 -7.76 8.48 11.26
CA PHE A 85 -8.76 9.41 11.78
C PHE A 85 -8.46 9.86 13.21
N ASP A 86 -8.05 8.94 14.08
CA ASP A 86 -7.69 9.27 15.47
C ASP A 86 -6.42 10.15 15.51
N LEU A 87 -5.50 9.95 14.56
CA LEU A 87 -4.36 10.86 14.36
C LEU A 87 -4.81 12.24 13.90
N ALA A 88 -5.72 12.34 12.92
CA ALA A 88 -6.27 13.62 12.46
C ALA A 88 -6.95 14.39 13.61
N ASP A 89 -7.75 13.70 14.44
CA ASP A 89 -8.37 14.30 15.63
C ASP A 89 -7.31 14.81 16.62
N THR A 90 -6.27 14.01 16.88
CA THR A 90 -5.18 14.37 17.80
C THR A 90 -4.42 15.60 17.32
N LEU A 91 -4.05 15.65 16.04
CA LEU A 91 -3.35 16.81 15.47
C LEU A 91 -4.26 18.03 15.46
N ALA A 92 -5.52 17.89 15.02
CA ALA A 92 -6.48 18.98 14.97
C ALA A 92 -6.72 19.61 16.35
N ALA A 93 -6.74 18.80 17.42
CA ALA A 93 -6.91 19.31 18.78
C ALA A 93 -5.76 20.23 19.25
N VAL A 94 -4.57 20.10 18.65
CA VAL A 94 -3.37 20.82 19.08
C VAL A 94 -2.99 21.95 18.13
N VAL A 95 -3.02 21.72 16.81
CA VAL A 95 -2.46 22.66 15.83
C VAL A 95 -3.52 23.51 15.12
N GLN A 96 -4.80 23.15 15.19
CA GLN A 96 -5.83 23.85 14.44
C GLN A 96 -6.21 25.20 15.07
N ARG A 97 -6.12 26.27 14.27
CA ARG A 97 -6.51 27.65 14.64
C ARG A 97 -7.59 28.23 13.72
N ALA A 98 -7.83 27.55 12.60
CA ALA A 98 -8.79 27.92 11.58
C ALA A 98 -10.19 28.15 12.17
N SER A 99 -10.89 29.16 11.66
CA SER A 99 -12.25 29.49 12.03
C SER A 99 -13.23 28.37 11.66
N LEU A 100 -14.42 28.37 12.27
CA LEU A 100 -15.42 27.32 12.07
C LEU A 100 -15.87 27.15 10.60
N ASP A 101 -15.78 28.22 9.81
CA ASP A 101 -16.16 28.30 8.40
C ASP A 101 -14.99 28.04 7.42
N ASP A 102 -13.76 27.86 7.91
CA ASP A 102 -12.62 27.55 7.04
C ASP A 102 -12.75 26.11 6.48
N PRO A 103 -12.77 25.93 5.14
CA PRO A 103 -12.93 24.60 4.52
C PRO A 103 -11.76 23.65 4.78
N ARG A 104 -10.60 24.16 5.20
CA ARG A 104 -9.41 23.35 5.53
C ARG A 104 -9.49 22.75 6.93
N ARG A 105 -10.47 23.18 7.73
CA ARG A 105 -10.65 22.76 9.11
C ARG A 105 -11.06 21.29 9.19
N TRP A 106 -10.34 20.52 9.99
CA TRP A 106 -10.81 19.21 10.41
C TRP A 106 -11.96 19.36 11.38
N THR A 107 -13.10 18.79 11.00
CA THR A 107 -14.33 18.77 11.79
C THR A 107 -14.44 17.43 12.51
N PHE A 108 -14.36 17.47 13.84
CA PHE A 108 -14.51 16.30 14.69
C PHE A 108 -15.87 15.62 14.49
N ARG A 109 -15.89 14.30 14.67
CA ARG A 109 -17.13 13.53 14.75
C ARG A 109 -17.96 13.98 15.94
N SER A 110 -19.27 14.07 15.74
CA SER A 110 -20.27 14.22 16.78
C SER A 110 -21.29 13.07 16.74
N PRO A 111 -22.19 12.94 17.72
CA PRO A 111 -23.26 11.96 17.67
C PRO A 111 -24.19 12.10 16.45
N THR A 112 -24.32 13.31 15.90
CA THR A 112 -25.25 13.64 14.80
C THR A 112 -24.55 13.90 13.47
N SER A 113 -23.21 13.96 13.45
CA SER A 113 -22.44 14.22 12.24
C SER A 113 -21.14 13.43 12.25
N PRO A 114 -20.80 12.71 11.17
CA PRO A 114 -19.48 12.09 11.02
C PRO A 114 -18.33 13.10 10.95
N GLY A 115 -18.61 14.39 10.72
CA GLY A 115 -17.58 15.42 10.52
C GLY A 115 -16.75 15.15 9.27
N SER A 116 -15.47 15.50 9.30
CA SER A 116 -14.55 15.32 8.18
C SER A 116 -14.30 13.85 7.82
N ARG A 117 -14.64 12.90 8.72
CA ARG A 117 -14.59 11.46 8.43
C ARG A 117 -15.55 11.05 7.30
N ALA A 118 -16.58 11.86 6.98
CA ALA A 118 -17.49 11.63 5.86
C ALA A 118 -16.80 11.60 4.48
N HIS A 119 -15.66 12.29 4.35
CA HIS A 119 -14.90 12.35 3.10
C HIS A 119 -14.01 11.10 2.89
N GLY A 120 -13.97 10.19 3.86
CA GLY A 120 -13.23 8.94 3.79
C GLY A 120 -11.73 9.07 4.10
N LEU A 121 -11.05 7.93 4.08
CA LEU A 121 -9.62 7.84 4.41
C LEU A 121 -8.72 8.72 3.53
N PRO A 122 -8.87 8.78 2.17
CA PRO A 122 -7.97 9.58 1.34
C PRO A 122 -7.92 11.06 1.73
N TRP A 123 -9.06 11.62 2.17
CA TRP A 123 -9.11 12.99 2.67
C TRP A 123 -8.34 13.16 3.98
N ALA A 124 -8.56 12.27 4.95
CA ALA A 124 -7.85 12.34 6.23
C ALA A 124 -6.32 12.18 6.04
N VAL A 125 -5.90 11.32 5.12
CA VAL A 125 -4.50 11.14 4.77
C VAL A 125 -3.88 12.44 4.23
N VAL A 126 -4.55 13.10 3.29
CA VAL A 126 -4.11 14.41 2.75
C VAL A 126 -4.05 15.46 3.86
N TRP A 127 -5.06 15.50 4.72
CA TRP A 127 -5.12 16.47 5.79
C TRP A 127 -3.96 16.30 6.80
N VAL A 128 -3.67 15.06 7.21
CA VAL A 128 -2.54 14.75 8.09
C VAL A 128 -1.20 15.01 7.38
N GLU A 129 -1.10 14.68 6.09
CA GLU A 129 0.09 14.94 5.25
C GLU A 129 0.43 16.44 5.26
N GLY A 130 -0.55 17.32 5.03
CA GLY A 130 -0.35 18.76 5.05
C GLY A 130 0.17 19.26 6.41
N ARG A 131 -0.29 18.68 7.53
CA ARG A 131 0.23 19.02 8.86
C ARG A 131 1.66 18.55 9.09
N LEU A 132 2.05 17.40 8.55
CA LEU A 132 3.45 16.93 8.58
C LEU A 132 4.37 17.83 7.74
N LEU A 133 3.86 18.41 6.65
CA LEU A 133 4.61 19.27 5.74
C LEU A 133 4.58 20.75 6.12
N ASP A 134 4.02 21.09 7.30
CA ASP A 134 3.81 22.47 7.78
C ASP A 134 2.99 23.34 6.80
N GLU A 135 2.05 22.76 6.06
CA GLU A 135 1.15 23.50 5.17
C GLU A 135 0.24 24.44 5.96
N ASP A 136 0.15 25.68 5.48
CA ASP A 136 -0.66 26.77 6.03
C ASP A 136 -0.30 27.18 7.48
N THR A 137 0.99 27.12 7.82
CA THR A 137 1.54 27.55 9.12
C THR A 137 2.02 29.01 9.13
N THR A 138 1.99 29.69 7.97
CA THR A 138 2.35 31.11 7.83
C THR A 138 1.10 32.01 7.75
N PRO A 139 1.16 33.26 8.24
CA PRO A 139 0.09 34.24 8.05
C PRO A 139 -0.29 34.43 6.58
N GLU A 140 -1.58 34.60 6.32
CA GLU A 140 -2.12 34.76 4.97
C GLU A 140 -2.52 36.20 4.72
N GLN A 141 -2.34 36.68 3.49
CA GLN A 141 -2.77 38.03 3.11
C GLN A 141 -4.07 37.96 2.30
N GLY A 142 -5.10 38.66 2.79
CA GLY A 142 -6.35 38.86 2.08
C GLY A 142 -6.16 39.71 0.82
N ARG A 143 -7.17 39.67 -0.07
CA ARG A 143 -7.17 40.47 -1.31
C ARG A 143 -7.17 41.98 -1.06
N ASP A 144 -7.67 42.39 0.10
CA ASP A 144 -7.68 43.75 0.62
C ASP A 144 -6.36 44.17 1.29
N GLY A 145 -5.39 43.26 1.36
CA GLY A 145 -4.10 43.46 2.01
C GLY A 145 -4.08 43.17 3.50
N THR A 146 -5.22 42.81 4.11
CA THR A 146 -5.33 42.46 5.53
C THR A 146 -4.57 41.17 5.82
N LEU A 147 -3.78 41.14 6.89
CA LEU A 147 -3.08 39.92 7.33
C LEU A 147 -3.95 39.12 8.30
N PHE A 148 -4.19 37.86 7.98
CA PHE A 148 -4.85 36.88 8.81
C PHE A 148 -3.83 35.99 9.51
N ALA A 149 -4.12 35.60 10.75
CA ALA A 149 -3.30 34.63 11.45
C ALA A 149 -3.27 33.30 10.68
N ALA A 150 -2.16 32.56 10.79
CA ALA A 150 -2.05 31.25 10.18
C ALA A 150 -3.18 30.32 10.67
N PRO A 151 -3.89 29.63 9.77
CA PRO A 151 -4.98 28.72 10.13
C PRO A 151 -4.51 27.49 10.92
N PHE A 152 -3.21 27.16 10.86
CA PHE A 152 -2.61 26.09 11.66
C PHE A 152 -1.34 26.58 12.35
N GLY A 153 -1.02 25.96 13.49
CA GLY A 153 0.27 26.08 14.16
C GLY A 153 1.28 25.07 13.63
N GLU A 154 2.55 25.35 13.87
CA GLU A 154 3.62 24.37 13.65
C GLU A 154 3.39 23.11 14.50
N LEU A 155 3.73 21.96 13.92
CA LEU A 155 3.55 20.68 14.60
C LEU A 155 4.63 20.48 15.69
N PRO A 156 4.25 20.32 16.96
CA PRO A 156 5.21 20.01 18.02
C PRO A 156 6.01 18.74 17.72
N GLU A 157 7.30 18.71 18.09
CA GLU A 157 8.21 17.61 17.73
C GLU A 157 7.72 16.23 18.18
N HIS A 158 7.11 16.13 19.36
CA HIS A 158 6.55 14.87 19.87
C HIS A 158 5.38 14.36 19.00
N LEU A 159 4.49 15.25 18.55
CA LEU A 159 3.39 14.88 17.64
C LEU A 159 3.89 14.57 16.24
N LEU A 160 4.95 15.24 15.79
CA LEU A 160 5.61 14.92 14.53
C LEU A 160 6.19 13.51 14.54
N HIS A 161 6.83 13.12 15.64
CA HIS A 161 7.32 11.75 15.80
C HIS A 161 6.18 10.74 15.87
N GLU A 162 5.12 11.05 16.62
CA GLU A 162 3.94 10.20 16.74
C GLU A 162 3.24 10.00 15.38
N ALA A 163 3.01 11.09 14.65
CA ALA A 163 2.40 11.07 13.32
C ALA A 163 3.25 10.28 12.32
N HIS A 164 4.57 10.51 12.31
CA HIS A 164 5.51 9.74 11.50
C HIS A 164 5.41 8.23 11.80
N GLN A 165 5.47 7.86 13.08
CA GLN A 165 5.40 6.44 13.47
C GLN A 165 4.04 5.82 13.12
N ALA A 166 2.94 6.54 13.34
CA ALA A 166 1.59 6.07 13.01
C ALA A 166 1.47 5.82 11.50
N ALA A 167 1.92 6.77 10.67
CA ALA A 167 1.93 6.62 9.22
C ALA A 167 2.76 5.40 8.77
N ARG A 168 3.98 5.23 9.30
CA ARG A 168 4.84 4.08 8.98
C ARG A 168 4.25 2.75 9.43
N ARG A 169 3.59 2.68 10.58
CA ARG A 169 2.91 1.46 11.04
C ARG A 169 1.73 1.10 10.13
N CYS A 170 0.92 2.09 9.73
CA CYS A 170 -0.20 1.90 8.81
C CYS A 170 0.28 1.45 7.43
N GLU A 171 1.28 2.13 6.87
CA GLU A 171 1.90 1.77 5.58
C GLU A 171 2.47 0.35 5.62
N ALA A 172 3.27 0.01 6.64
CA ALA A 172 3.83 -1.32 6.75
C ALA A 172 2.75 -2.40 6.87
N ARG A 173 1.63 -2.11 7.56
CA ARG A 173 0.49 -3.03 7.63
C ARG A 173 -0.20 -3.19 6.27
N LEU A 174 -0.43 -2.08 5.56
CA LEU A 174 -1.02 -2.08 4.22
C LEU A 174 -0.17 -2.89 3.24
N LEU A 175 1.13 -2.59 3.18
CA LEU A 175 2.05 -3.29 2.28
C LEU A 175 2.11 -4.78 2.61
N ARG A 176 2.13 -5.16 3.90
CA ARG A 176 2.07 -6.57 4.32
C ARG A 176 0.81 -7.29 3.86
N GLU A 177 -0.35 -6.64 3.96
CA GLU A 177 -1.64 -7.22 3.54
C GLU A 177 -1.72 -7.38 2.02
N LEU A 178 -1.19 -6.41 1.28
CA LEU A 178 -1.07 -6.48 -0.17
C LEU A 178 0.10 -7.38 -0.64
N GLY A 179 0.89 -7.90 0.30
CA GLY A 179 2.12 -8.67 0.08
C GLY A 179 3.27 -7.88 -0.54
N LEU A 180 3.17 -6.55 -0.60
CA LEU A 180 4.10 -5.62 -1.25
C LEU A 180 5.28 -5.22 -0.36
N ASP A 181 5.38 -5.81 0.83
CA ASP A 181 6.50 -5.62 1.71
C ASP A 181 7.74 -6.40 1.25
N ASP A 182 8.89 -5.97 1.75
CA ASP A 182 10.16 -6.66 1.53
C ASP A 182 10.07 -8.09 2.08
N ARG A 183 9.94 -9.06 1.18
CA ARG A 183 9.85 -10.47 1.52
C ARG A 183 10.63 -11.31 0.56
N ALA A 184 11.34 -12.29 1.13
CA ALA A 184 11.87 -13.44 0.41
C ALA A 184 11.00 -14.65 0.77
N THR A 185 10.18 -15.12 -0.17
CA THR A 185 9.29 -16.28 0.01
C THR A 185 9.73 -17.42 -0.88
N VAL A 186 9.82 -18.63 -0.32
CA VAL A 186 9.99 -19.83 -1.14
C VAL A 186 8.75 -20.00 -2.00
N VAL A 187 8.93 -20.27 -3.29
CA VAL A 187 7.82 -20.54 -4.21
C VAL A 187 7.26 -21.92 -3.87
N PRO A 188 6.04 -22.02 -3.30
CA PRO A 188 5.51 -23.28 -2.80
C PRO A 188 5.28 -24.26 -3.95
N ASP A 189 5.59 -25.55 -3.71
CA ASP A 189 5.38 -26.67 -4.63
C ASP A 189 6.03 -26.52 -6.01
N ARG A 190 7.03 -25.64 -6.13
CA ARG A 190 7.73 -25.37 -7.40
C ARG A 190 9.24 -25.36 -7.20
N VAL A 191 9.91 -26.17 -8.01
CA VAL A 191 11.36 -26.21 -8.10
C VAL A 191 11.83 -25.59 -9.40
N CYS A 192 13.10 -25.19 -9.46
CA CYS A 192 13.73 -24.66 -10.66
C CYS A 192 13.67 -25.69 -11.80
N PRO A 193 13.06 -25.36 -12.96
CA PRO A 193 12.95 -26.30 -14.09
C PRO A 193 14.30 -26.81 -14.64
N TRP A 194 15.38 -26.07 -14.39
CA TRP A 194 16.71 -26.36 -14.94
C TRP A 194 17.62 -27.16 -14.01
N CYS A 195 17.36 -27.16 -12.70
CA CYS A 195 18.25 -27.81 -11.73
C CYS A 195 17.54 -28.39 -10.51
N ALA A 196 16.21 -28.34 -10.46
CA ALA A 196 15.37 -28.74 -9.34
C ALA A 196 15.66 -28.04 -7.99
N GLY A 197 16.47 -26.97 -8.00
CA GLY A 197 16.74 -26.17 -6.80
C GLY A 197 15.52 -25.37 -6.35
N GLU A 198 15.47 -25.05 -5.06
CA GLU A 198 14.45 -24.19 -4.48
C GLU A 198 14.46 -22.80 -5.13
N LEU A 199 13.27 -22.29 -5.43
CA LEU A 199 13.06 -20.94 -5.96
C LEU A 199 12.57 -20.02 -4.84
N THR A 200 13.16 -18.82 -4.76
CA THR A 200 12.75 -17.80 -3.80
C THR A 200 12.29 -16.55 -4.57
N LEU A 201 11.04 -16.15 -4.39
CA LEU A 201 10.52 -14.85 -4.84
C LEU A 201 10.96 -13.77 -3.85
N HIS A 202 11.52 -12.70 -4.38
CA HIS A 202 11.78 -11.46 -3.65
C HIS A 202 10.80 -10.39 -4.14
N THR A 203 10.00 -9.88 -3.22
CA THR A 203 9.14 -8.70 -3.39
C THR A 203 9.66 -7.58 -2.51
N GLY A 204 9.40 -6.34 -2.89
CA GLY A 204 9.77 -5.17 -2.09
C GLY A 204 9.07 -3.90 -2.56
N PRO A 205 8.89 -2.90 -1.68
CA PRO A 205 8.26 -1.64 -2.05
C PRO A 205 9.19 -0.85 -2.98
N GLY A 206 8.73 -0.62 -4.22
CA GLY A 206 9.49 0.12 -5.23
C GLY A 206 10.52 -0.70 -6.00
N GLU A 207 10.65 -2.00 -5.70
CA GLU A 207 11.47 -2.93 -6.47
C GLU A 207 10.61 -3.85 -7.33
N PRO A 208 10.94 -4.05 -8.62
CA PRO A 208 10.26 -5.04 -9.43
C PRO A 208 10.52 -6.45 -8.86
N PRO A 209 9.51 -7.35 -8.81
CA PRO A 209 9.70 -8.65 -8.22
C PRO A 209 10.74 -9.46 -9.01
N ARG A 210 11.56 -10.21 -8.28
CA ARG A 210 12.60 -11.06 -8.84
C ARG A 210 12.56 -12.45 -8.21
N VAL A 211 12.94 -13.47 -8.95
CA VAL A 211 13.07 -14.83 -8.40
C VAL A 211 14.54 -15.23 -8.42
N THR A 212 15.04 -15.89 -7.38
CA THR A 212 16.39 -16.47 -7.34
C THR A 212 16.34 -17.98 -7.16
N CYS A 213 17.29 -18.69 -7.74
CA CYS A 213 17.47 -20.13 -7.48
C CYS A 213 18.57 -20.38 -6.44
N SER A 214 18.29 -21.24 -5.46
CA SER A 214 19.23 -21.64 -4.40
C SER A 214 20.48 -22.39 -4.89
N THR A 215 20.42 -23.08 -6.04
CA THR A 215 21.55 -23.84 -6.61
C THR A 215 22.74 -22.99 -7.03
N GLY A 216 22.59 -21.66 -7.11
CA GLY A 216 23.72 -20.76 -7.36
C GLY A 216 24.32 -20.93 -8.76
N ALA A 217 25.65 -20.93 -8.84
CA ALA A 217 26.40 -21.03 -10.08
C ALA A 217 26.21 -22.37 -10.82
N GLY A 218 25.75 -23.43 -10.15
CA GLY A 218 25.47 -24.74 -10.76
C GLY A 218 24.18 -24.76 -11.59
N CYS A 219 23.34 -23.73 -11.51
CA CYS A 219 22.11 -23.65 -12.27
C CYS A 219 22.36 -23.27 -13.75
N THR A 220 21.87 -24.11 -14.66
CA THR A 220 22.00 -23.96 -16.12
C THR A 220 20.93 -23.04 -16.74
N ALA A 221 20.10 -22.40 -15.92
CA ALA A 221 19.06 -21.49 -16.41
C ALA A 221 19.63 -20.34 -17.27
N PRO A 222 18.96 -19.98 -18.39
CA PRO A 222 19.44 -18.97 -19.33
C PRO A 222 19.11 -17.54 -18.86
N VAL A 223 19.53 -17.19 -17.64
CA VAL A 223 19.34 -15.85 -17.05
C VAL A 223 20.61 -15.37 -16.36
N ASP A 224 20.71 -14.07 -16.12
CA ASP A 224 21.86 -13.46 -15.45
C ASP A 224 22.05 -14.00 -14.03
N ARG A 225 23.26 -13.80 -13.50
CA ARG A 225 23.58 -14.08 -12.09
C ARG A 225 23.56 -12.79 -11.29
N ASP A 226 23.12 -12.87 -10.04
CA ASP A 226 23.26 -11.78 -9.07
C ASP A 226 24.71 -11.68 -8.56
N GLU A 227 24.96 -10.68 -7.70
CA GLU A 227 26.28 -10.45 -7.07
C GLU A 227 26.76 -11.63 -6.23
N LEU A 228 25.84 -12.49 -5.76
CA LEU A 228 26.12 -13.71 -5.00
C LEU A 228 26.27 -14.95 -5.90
N GLY A 229 26.26 -14.78 -7.23
CA GLY A 229 26.43 -15.85 -8.21
C GLY A 229 25.20 -16.72 -8.44
N ARG A 230 24.02 -16.33 -7.93
CA ARG A 230 22.76 -17.07 -8.10
C ARG A 230 22.04 -16.62 -9.35
N ARG A 231 21.36 -17.55 -10.03
CA ARG A 231 20.49 -17.20 -11.18
C ARG A 231 19.33 -16.35 -10.70
N VAL A 232 19.13 -15.20 -11.36
CA VAL A 232 18.09 -14.24 -11.02
C VAL A 232 17.17 -13.99 -12.23
N TRP A 233 15.89 -14.25 -12.05
CA TRP A 233 14.84 -13.85 -12.96
C TRP A 233 14.31 -12.49 -12.49
N LEU A 234 14.81 -11.42 -13.10
CA LEU A 234 14.23 -10.09 -12.97
C LEU A 234 12.85 -10.06 -13.65
N TRP A 235 12.02 -9.08 -13.32
CA TRP A 235 10.67 -8.87 -13.87
C TRP A 235 10.48 -9.30 -15.33
N ARG A 236 11.33 -8.78 -16.23
CA ARG A 236 11.28 -9.07 -17.67
C ARG A 236 11.37 -10.56 -18.03
N ASN A 237 11.99 -11.35 -17.17
CA ASN A 237 12.25 -12.78 -17.36
C ASN A 237 11.33 -13.68 -16.52
N VAL A 238 10.52 -13.10 -15.61
CA VAL A 238 9.56 -13.85 -14.78
C VAL A 238 8.50 -14.57 -15.63
N PRO A 239 7.92 -13.98 -16.70
CA PRO A 239 6.98 -14.71 -17.55
C PRO A 239 7.58 -15.98 -18.18
N ALA A 240 8.85 -15.95 -18.57
CA ALA A 240 9.53 -17.13 -19.11
C ALA A 240 9.72 -18.23 -18.06
N LEU A 241 10.01 -17.85 -16.81
CA LEU A 241 10.04 -18.79 -15.69
C LEU A 241 8.66 -19.40 -15.43
N VAL A 242 7.60 -18.59 -15.42
CA VAL A 242 6.22 -19.06 -15.22
C VAL A 242 5.82 -20.03 -16.33
N ALA A 243 6.14 -19.72 -17.60
CA ALA A 243 5.90 -20.63 -18.71
C ALA A 243 6.65 -21.96 -18.56
N ALA A 244 7.93 -21.94 -18.16
CA ALA A 244 8.72 -23.15 -17.93
C ALA A 244 8.17 -23.99 -16.76
N LEU A 245 7.69 -23.35 -15.69
CA LEU A 245 7.02 -24.01 -14.56
C LEU A 245 5.66 -24.61 -14.94
N GLY A 246 4.93 -23.96 -15.86
CA GLY A 246 3.65 -24.45 -16.40
C GLY A 246 3.81 -25.69 -17.28
N SER A 247 4.90 -25.77 -18.05
CA SER A 247 5.23 -26.92 -18.91
C SER A 247 5.72 -28.15 -18.14
N GLY A 248 6.08 -28.02 -16.86
CA GLY A 248 6.63 -29.07 -16.00
C GLY A 248 5.68 -29.64 -14.96
N GLY A 249 4.36 -29.57 -15.16
CA GLY A 249 3.37 -30.08 -14.21
C GLY A 249 3.60 -31.56 -13.80
N PRO A 250 3.28 -31.94 -12.55
CA PRO A 250 3.53 -33.28 -12.01
C PRO A 250 2.63 -34.31 -12.73
N GLY A 251 3.13 -34.89 -13.82
CA GLY A 251 2.34 -35.82 -14.63
C GLY A 251 3.10 -36.63 -15.68
N SER A 252 4.44 -36.65 -15.69
CA SER A 252 5.19 -37.49 -16.63
C SER A 252 6.32 -38.28 -15.95
N VAL A 253 5.97 -39.10 -14.96
CA VAL A 253 6.75 -40.32 -14.73
C VAL A 253 6.21 -41.36 -15.72
N ARG A 254 6.82 -41.40 -16.91
CA ARG A 254 6.72 -42.57 -17.78
C ARG A 254 7.45 -43.71 -17.07
N ALA A 255 6.69 -44.68 -16.59
CA ALA A 255 7.22 -45.98 -16.23
C ALA A 255 7.83 -46.62 -17.50
N ALA A 256 9.10 -46.97 -17.42
CA ALA A 256 9.76 -47.95 -18.29
C ALA A 256 10.00 -49.20 -17.45
#